data_AF-A0A1G3AGR2-F1
#
_entry.id   AF-A0A1G3AGR2-F1
#
_cell.length_a   1.000
_cell.length_b   1.000
_cell.length_c   1.000
_cell.angle_alpha   90.00
_cell.angle_beta   90.00
_cell.angle_gamma   90.00
#
_symmetry.space_group_name_H-M   'P 1'
#
loop_
_entity.id
_entity.type
_entity.pdbx_description
1 polymer ?
#
loop_
_entity_poly.entity_id
_entity_poly.type
_entity_poly.pdbx_seq_one_letter_code
_entity_poly.pdbx_strand_id
1 'polypeptide(L)'
;MKMSAQRIEEDIDFALQVGVDYIILDGRSGATGAAPLIFRDNISVPTIPALARARRCLDQRGRSDIALVITGGLRSLAWRSEASRQDGGRHSIDHEQIAAEAPSDGVFPLVTNDRTLSELELLHAYKRQPLIEKRFAQMKTDFQVTPVWLKDVGRIEALLAAYFFALLAEALLERELRQAMEPEGIEALPMYPEGRPRRRPTARRLIDLFETIQRHELHQPGQPPTTLVTELSPLHRRLLRVLGVPATNYGR
;
A
#
# COMPACT_ATOMS: atom_id res chain seq x y z
N MET A 1 1.27 -9.70 -6.05
CA MET A 1 1.65 -8.36 -6.57
C MET A 1 0.40 -7.63 -7.03
N LYS A 2 0.29 -6.30 -6.85
CA LYS A 2 -0.83 -5.48 -7.35
C LYS A 2 -0.32 -4.48 -8.40
N MET A 3 -0.99 -4.41 -9.54
CA MET A 3 -0.60 -3.60 -10.70
C MET A 3 -1.82 -3.02 -11.41
N SER A 4 -1.67 -1.87 -12.08
CA SER A 4 -2.72 -1.34 -12.95
C SER A 4 -2.66 -1.97 -14.34
N ALA A 5 -3.80 -2.09 -15.01
CA ALA A 5 -3.90 -2.69 -16.33
C ALA A 5 -3.35 -1.76 -17.41
N GLN A 6 -2.03 -1.72 -17.55
CA GLN A 6 -1.33 -0.90 -18.55
C GLN A 6 -0.65 -1.82 -19.58
N ARG A 7 0.62 -2.17 -19.34
CA ARG A 7 1.39 -3.08 -20.20
C ARG A 7 1.27 -4.51 -19.70
N ILE A 8 0.03 -5.00 -19.70
CA ILE A 8 -0.40 -6.25 -19.05
C ILE A 8 0.56 -7.42 -19.29
N GLU A 9 0.99 -7.65 -20.53
CA GLU A 9 1.86 -8.77 -20.87
C GLU A 9 3.27 -8.60 -20.29
N GLU A 10 3.88 -7.42 -20.45
CA GLU A 10 5.21 -7.08 -19.90
C GLU A 10 5.20 -7.09 -18.35
N ASP A 11 4.15 -6.54 -17.75
CA ASP A 11 3.99 -6.46 -16.29
C ASP A 11 3.80 -7.88 -15.68
N ILE A 12 3.09 -8.77 -16.39
CA ILE A 12 2.97 -10.18 -16.00
C ILE A 12 4.29 -10.91 -16.15
N ASP A 13 5.02 -10.72 -17.26
CA ASP A 13 6.35 -11.30 -17.44
C ASP A 13 7.27 -10.98 -16.27
N PHE A 14 7.31 -9.70 -15.89
CA PHE A 14 8.07 -9.23 -14.75
C PHE A 14 7.59 -9.88 -13.44
N ALA A 15 6.27 -9.92 -13.20
CA ALA A 15 5.72 -10.53 -11.99
C ALA A 15 6.10 -12.01 -11.85
N LEU A 16 6.13 -12.75 -12.96
CA LEU A 16 6.54 -14.16 -12.97
C LEU A 16 8.03 -14.35 -12.69
N GLN A 17 8.89 -13.47 -13.23
CA GLN A 17 10.33 -13.47 -12.92
C GLN A 17 10.60 -13.20 -11.43
N VAL A 18 9.79 -12.34 -10.81
CA VAL A 18 9.84 -12.05 -9.37
C VAL A 18 9.34 -13.23 -8.52
N GLY A 19 8.68 -14.22 -9.13
CA GLY A 19 8.21 -15.43 -8.44
C GLY A 19 6.99 -15.21 -7.56
N VAL A 20 6.07 -14.33 -7.98
CA VAL A 20 4.84 -14.07 -7.21
C VAL A 20 3.89 -15.29 -7.26
N ASP A 21 3.12 -15.51 -6.19
CA ASP A 21 2.07 -16.56 -6.17
C ASP A 21 0.69 -16.05 -6.64
N TYR A 22 0.50 -14.72 -6.63
CA TYR A 22 -0.76 -14.10 -7.07
C TYR A 22 -0.55 -12.71 -7.69
N ILE A 23 -1.44 -12.35 -8.61
CA ILE A 23 -1.49 -11.05 -9.28
C ILE A 23 -2.87 -10.44 -9.06
N ILE A 24 -2.90 -9.18 -8.60
CA ILE A 24 -4.08 -8.33 -8.56
C ILE A 24 -3.94 -7.30 -9.69
N LEU A 25 -4.84 -7.33 -10.66
CA LEU A 25 -4.87 -6.40 -11.79
C LEU A 25 -6.00 -5.39 -11.62
N ASP A 26 -5.68 -4.11 -11.63
CA ASP A 26 -6.70 -3.04 -11.55
C ASP A 26 -7.02 -2.52 -12.95
N GLY A 27 -8.22 -2.81 -13.43
CA GLY A 27 -8.74 -2.25 -14.69
C GLY A 27 -9.04 -0.75 -14.57
N ARG A 28 -9.26 -0.08 -15.71
CA ARG A 28 -9.54 1.37 -15.80
C ARG A 28 -10.51 1.90 -14.73
N SER A 29 -11.61 1.19 -14.50
CA SER A 29 -12.65 1.62 -13.56
C SER A 29 -12.29 1.45 -12.07
N GLY A 30 -11.07 1.00 -11.76
CA GLY A 30 -10.49 0.96 -10.41
C GLY A 30 -9.78 2.25 -9.99
N ALA A 31 -9.75 3.28 -10.86
CA ALA A 31 -9.09 4.54 -10.57
C ALA A 31 -9.67 5.24 -9.33
N THR A 32 -8.76 5.74 -8.47
CA THR A 32 -9.04 6.46 -7.22
C THR A 32 -10.02 7.62 -7.43
N GLY A 33 -10.97 7.81 -6.50
CA GLY A 33 -11.96 8.91 -6.54
C GLY A 33 -11.37 10.33 -6.49
N ALA A 34 -10.04 10.47 -6.36
CA ALA A 34 -9.31 11.73 -6.39
C ALA A 34 -8.51 11.96 -7.70
N ALA A 35 -8.58 11.05 -8.67
CA ALA A 35 -7.93 11.24 -9.97
C ALA A 35 -8.76 12.18 -10.86
N PRO A 36 -8.15 13.13 -11.58
CA PRO A 36 -8.86 13.94 -12.56
C PRO A 36 -9.63 13.06 -13.55
N LEU A 37 -10.86 13.45 -13.89
CA LEU A 37 -11.77 12.68 -14.76
C LEU A 37 -11.10 12.25 -16.07
N ILE A 38 -10.28 13.14 -16.65
CA ILE A 38 -9.53 12.85 -17.88
C ILE A 38 -8.58 11.65 -17.73
N PHE A 39 -7.95 11.47 -16.57
CA PHE A 39 -7.12 10.31 -16.31
C PHE A 39 -8.01 9.09 -16.06
N ARG A 40 -9.01 9.20 -15.18
CA ARG A 40 -9.94 8.09 -14.89
C ARG A 40 -10.53 7.45 -16.16
N ASP A 41 -10.84 8.27 -17.17
CA ASP A 41 -11.57 7.83 -18.36
C ASP A 41 -10.64 7.45 -19.54
N ASN A 42 -9.37 7.88 -19.54
CA ASN A 42 -8.45 7.70 -20.69
C ASN A 42 -7.17 6.90 -20.42
N ILE A 43 -6.83 6.53 -19.18
CA ILE A 43 -5.68 5.64 -18.91
C ILE A 43 -6.14 4.24 -18.47
N SER A 44 -5.26 3.25 -18.68
CA SER A 44 -5.49 1.82 -18.41
C SER A 44 -6.50 1.13 -19.34
N VAL A 45 -6.32 -0.18 -19.48
CA VAL A 45 -7.19 -1.08 -20.22
C VAL A 45 -8.49 -1.30 -19.42
N PRO A 46 -9.67 -1.32 -20.06
CA PRO A 46 -10.91 -1.65 -19.38
C PRO A 46 -10.84 -3.04 -18.71
N THR A 47 -11.53 -3.21 -17.59
CA THR A 47 -11.38 -4.36 -16.68
C THR A 47 -11.53 -5.71 -17.40
N ILE A 48 -12.56 -5.94 -18.22
CA ILE A 48 -12.74 -7.25 -18.88
C ILE A 48 -11.70 -7.54 -19.97
N PRO A 49 -11.43 -6.63 -20.92
CA PRO A 49 -10.31 -6.80 -21.84
C PRO A 49 -8.99 -7.05 -21.11
N ALA A 50 -8.77 -6.40 -19.96
CA ALA A 50 -7.59 -6.61 -19.14
C ALA A 50 -7.53 -8.03 -18.54
N LEU A 51 -8.65 -8.53 -17.99
CA LEU A 51 -8.75 -9.90 -17.49
C LEU A 51 -8.44 -10.93 -18.58
N ALA A 52 -9.08 -10.78 -19.75
CA ALA A 52 -8.92 -11.71 -20.86
C ALA A 52 -7.48 -11.75 -21.37
N ARG A 53 -6.83 -10.58 -21.49
CA ARG A 53 -5.42 -10.47 -21.87
C ARG A 53 -4.50 -11.09 -20.82
N ALA A 54 -4.71 -10.76 -19.55
CA ALA A 54 -3.90 -11.27 -18.46
C ALA A 54 -4.00 -12.81 -18.33
N ARG A 55 -5.21 -13.37 -18.43
CA ARG A 55 -5.40 -14.82 -18.39
C ARG A 55 -4.72 -15.51 -19.56
N ARG A 56 -4.92 -15.00 -20.79
CA ARG A 56 -4.26 -15.54 -21.99
C ARG A 56 -2.73 -15.48 -21.88
N CYS A 57 -2.20 -14.38 -21.36
CA CYS A 57 -0.76 -14.19 -21.14
C CYS A 57 -0.18 -15.26 -20.20
N LEU A 58 -0.85 -15.51 -19.07
CA LEU A 58 -0.46 -16.53 -18.10
C LEU A 58 -0.59 -17.95 -18.68
N ASP A 59 -1.66 -18.23 -19.43
CA ASP A 59 -1.89 -19.54 -20.06
C ASP A 59 -0.82 -19.86 -21.10
N GLN A 60 -0.44 -18.89 -21.93
CA GLN A 60 0.65 -19.04 -22.91
C GLN A 60 2.01 -19.33 -22.25
N ARG A 61 2.18 -18.93 -20.99
CA ARG A 61 3.39 -19.18 -20.20
C ARG A 61 3.30 -20.45 -19.34
N GLY A 62 2.20 -21.19 -19.44
CA GLY A 62 1.95 -22.38 -18.64
C GLY A 62 1.76 -22.09 -17.14
N ARG A 63 1.47 -20.84 -16.74
CA ARG A 63 1.36 -20.40 -15.35
C ARG A 63 -0.08 -20.44 -14.85
N SER A 64 -0.62 -21.65 -14.78
CA SER A 64 -1.95 -21.93 -14.21
C SER A 64 -1.95 -21.91 -12.67
N ASP A 65 -0.77 -22.03 -12.06
CA ASP A 65 -0.49 -21.96 -10.62
C ASP A 65 -0.68 -20.57 -10.02
N ILE A 66 -0.66 -19.51 -10.84
CA ILE A 66 -0.79 -18.13 -10.38
C ILE A 66 -2.26 -17.76 -10.19
N ALA A 67 -2.62 -17.33 -8.98
CA ALA A 67 -3.92 -16.75 -8.70
C ALA A 67 -4.04 -15.36 -9.35
N LEU A 68 -5.03 -15.17 -10.22
CA LEU A 68 -5.31 -13.90 -10.88
C LEU A 68 -6.60 -13.31 -10.32
N VAL A 69 -6.49 -12.18 -9.67
CA VAL A 69 -7.61 -11.38 -9.15
C VAL A 69 -7.69 -10.10 -9.97
N ILE A 70 -8.88 -9.72 -10.40
CA ILE A 70 -9.09 -8.44 -11.10
C ILE A 70 -10.03 -7.53 -10.33
N THR A 71 -9.73 -6.24 -10.29
CA THR A 71 -10.56 -5.23 -9.64
C THR A 71 -10.83 -4.04 -10.57
N GLY A 72 -11.86 -3.25 -10.24
CA GLY A 72 -12.21 -2.00 -10.93
C GLY A 72 -13.55 -2.05 -11.66
N GLY A 73 -14.53 -1.29 -11.14
CA GLY A 73 -15.82 -1.04 -11.79
C GLY A 73 -16.74 -2.24 -12.02
N LEU A 74 -16.44 -3.40 -11.44
CA LEU A 74 -17.34 -4.56 -11.48
C LEU A 74 -18.47 -4.30 -10.49
N ARG A 75 -19.57 -3.68 -10.95
CA ARG A 75 -20.76 -3.39 -10.13
C ARG A 75 -22.01 -4.13 -10.63
N SER A 76 -21.98 -4.72 -11.84
CA SER A 76 -23.01 -5.63 -12.35
C SER A 76 -22.47 -6.50 -13.52
N LEU A 77 -23.18 -7.58 -13.90
CA LEU A 77 -22.93 -8.38 -15.11
C LEU A 77 -23.49 -7.72 -16.39
N ALA A 78 -24.21 -6.60 -16.25
CA ALA A 78 -24.81 -5.83 -17.35
C ALA A 78 -23.93 -4.62 -17.65
N TRP A 79 -23.25 -4.65 -18.79
CA TRP A 79 -22.31 -3.62 -19.22
C TRP A 79 -23.04 -2.33 -19.68
N ARG A 80 -22.52 -1.17 -19.24
CA ARG A 80 -23.10 0.20 -19.19
C ARG A 80 -23.81 0.76 -20.45
N SER A 81 -24.90 1.48 -20.21
CA SER A 81 -25.18 2.81 -20.81
C SER A 81 -24.99 3.91 -19.75
N GLU A 82 -24.66 5.14 -20.12
CA GLU A 82 -24.45 6.24 -19.18
C GLU A 82 -25.77 6.77 -18.62
N ALA A 83 -25.96 6.76 -17.29
CA ALA A 83 -27.14 7.31 -16.59
C ALA A 83 -27.25 8.85 -16.65
N SER A 84 -26.34 9.50 -17.36
CA SER A 84 -26.34 10.94 -17.63
C SER A 84 -26.08 11.17 -19.10
N ARG A 85 -27.07 11.74 -19.80
CA ARG A 85 -26.91 12.25 -21.16
C ARG A 85 -26.54 13.73 -21.09
N GLN A 86 -25.51 14.14 -21.84
CA GLN A 86 -25.16 15.54 -22.01
C GLN A 86 -25.57 15.96 -23.42
N ASP A 87 -26.64 16.75 -23.51
CA ASP A 87 -27.08 17.36 -24.75
C ASP A 87 -27.11 18.88 -24.56
N GLY A 88 -26.36 19.62 -25.38
CA GLY A 88 -26.35 21.08 -25.36
C GLY A 88 -26.11 21.76 -23.99
N GLY A 89 -25.32 21.17 -23.09
CA GLY A 89 -25.00 21.75 -21.77
C GLY A 89 -26.03 21.52 -20.66
N ARG A 90 -27.07 20.71 -20.90
CA ARG A 90 -28.05 20.33 -19.88
C ARG A 90 -27.82 18.89 -19.42
N HIS A 91 -27.64 18.70 -18.12
CA HIS A 91 -27.55 17.37 -17.51
C HIS A 91 -28.95 16.87 -17.15
N SER A 92 -29.35 15.71 -17.65
CA SER A 92 -30.55 15.00 -17.19
C SER A 92 -30.15 13.68 -16.55
N ILE A 93 -30.86 13.33 -15.46
CA ILE A 93 -30.67 12.08 -14.72
C ILE A 93 -31.69 11.08 -15.23
N ASP A 94 -31.21 9.91 -15.68
CA ASP A 94 -32.08 8.82 -16.10
C ASP A 94 -32.55 8.00 -14.89
N HIS A 95 -33.68 8.41 -14.32
CA HIS A 95 -34.25 7.77 -13.12
C HIS A 95 -34.69 6.33 -13.35
N GLU A 96 -35.06 5.97 -14.57
CA GLU A 96 -35.48 4.61 -14.92
C GLU A 96 -34.27 3.67 -14.94
N GLN A 97 -33.14 4.15 -15.49
CA GLN A 97 -31.88 3.43 -15.43
C GLN A 97 -31.36 3.28 -13.98
N ILE A 98 -31.45 4.33 -13.16
CA ILE A 98 -31.07 4.25 -11.74
C ILE A 98 -31.90 3.20 -11.01
N ALA A 99 -33.21 3.16 -11.25
CA ALA A 99 -34.09 2.17 -10.65
C ALA A 99 -33.75 0.73 -11.11
N ALA A 100 -33.32 0.56 -12.36
CA ALA A 100 -32.88 -0.73 -12.89
C ALA A 100 -31.52 -1.19 -12.29
N GLU A 101 -30.63 -0.26 -11.93
CA GLU A 101 -29.32 -0.57 -11.34
C GLU A 101 -29.37 -0.74 -9.81
N ALA A 102 -30.37 -0.14 -9.13
CA ALA A 102 -30.53 -0.17 -7.68
C ALA A 102 -30.48 -1.58 -7.03
N PRO A 103 -31.05 -2.65 -7.62
CA PRO A 103 -30.96 -4.00 -7.05
C PRO A 103 -29.53 -4.58 -7.03
N SER A 104 -28.64 -4.06 -7.88
CA SER A 104 -27.22 -4.45 -7.93
C SER A 104 -26.31 -3.47 -7.19
N ASP A 105 -26.84 -2.37 -6.68
CA ASP A 105 -26.04 -1.43 -5.91
C ASP A 105 -25.57 -2.07 -4.59
N GLY A 106 -24.31 -1.83 -4.25
CA GLY A 106 -23.64 -2.51 -3.14
C GLY A 106 -23.19 -3.96 -3.40
N VAL A 107 -23.45 -4.54 -4.59
CA VAL A 107 -22.91 -5.86 -4.97
C VAL A 107 -21.45 -5.71 -5.43
N PHE A 108 -20.54 -6.44 -4.77
CA PHE A 108 -19.12 -6.44 -5.07
C PHE A 108 -18.66 -7.84 -5.50
N PRO A 109 -18.71 -8.17 -6.81
CA PRO A 109 -18.32 -9.49 -7.30
C PRO A 109 -16.81 -9.70 -7.15
N LEU A 110 -16.43 -10.80 -6.51
CA LEU A 110 -15.06 -11.29 -6.49
C LEU A 110 -14.93 -12.39 -7.52
N VAL A 111 -13.95 -12.27 -8.42
CA VAL A 111 -13.68 -13.26 -9.47
C VAL A 111 -12.29 -13.84 -9.23
N THR A 112 -12.19 -15.17 -9.19
CA THR A 112 -10.95 -15.91 -9.02
C THR A 112 -10.88 -17.05 -10.02
N ASN A 113 -9.66 -17.40 -10.44
CA ASN A 113 -9.37 -18.62 -11.20
C ASN A 113 -9.10 -19.83 -10.27
N ASP A 114 -8.87 -19.59 -8.98
CA ASP A 114 -8.71 -20.64 -7.98
C ASP A 114 -10.08 -21.22 -7.61
N ARG A 115 -10.33 -22.46 -8.07
CA ARG A 115 -11.59 -23.17 -7.84
C ARG A 115 -11.62 -23.92 -6.51
N THR A 116 -10.53 -23.89 -5.74
CA THR A 116 -10.41 -24.61 -4.48
C THR A 116 -10.73 -23.73 -3.27
N LEU A 117 -10.60 -22.41 -3.41
CA LEU A 117 -10.95 -21.45 -2.36
C LEU A 117 -12.45 -21.46 -2.08
N SER A 118 -12.80 -21.54 -0.80
CA SER A 118 -14.16 -21.22 -0.35
C SER A 118 -14.47 -19.74 -0.53
N GLU A 119 -15.76 -19.40 -0.57
CA GLU A 119 -16.22 -18.00 -0.67
C GLU A 119 -15.66 -17.12 0.46
N LEU A 120 -15.56 -17.68 1.67
CA LEU A 120 -14.99 -16.99 2.84
C LEU A 120 -13.49 -16.75 2.69
N GLU A 121 -12.74 -17.74 2.19
CA GLU A 121 -11.30 -17.58 1.95
C GLU A 121 -11.01 -16.58 0.84
N LEU A 122 -11.81 -16.59 -0.24
CA LEU A 122 -11.73 -15.60 -1.30
C LEU A 122 -12.01 -14.19 -0.76
N LEU A 123 -13.03 -14.03 0.08
CA LEU A 123 -13.32 -12.77 0.75
C LEU A 123 -12.18 -12.34 1.68
N HIS A 124 -11.62 -13.24 2.48
CA HIS A 124 -10.47 -12.94 3.33
C HIS A 124 -9.22 -12.56 2.53
N ALA A 125 -8.93 -13.25 1.44
CA ALA A 125 -7.84 -12.93 0.53
C ALA A 125 -8.01 -11.51 -0.04
N TYR A 126 -9.22 -11.18 -0.53
CA TYR A 126 -9.55 -9.83 -0.96
C TYR A 126 -9.40 -8.81 0.18
N LYS A 127 -9.89 -9.11 1.39
CA LYS A 127 -9.78 -8.24 2.58
C LYS A 127 -8.35 -8.08 3.12
N ARG A 128 -7.35 -8.79 2.57
CA ARG A 128 -5.92 -8.50 2.82
C ARG A 128 -5.39 -7.35 1.95
N GLN A 129 -6.10 -6.94 0.89
CA GLN A 129 -5.73 -5.83 0.02
C GLN A 129 -5.42 -4.51 0.77
N PRO A 130 -6.16 -4.11 1.83
CA PRO A 130 -5.84 -2.93 2.62
C PRO A 130 -4.44 -2.94 3.25
N LEU A 131 -3.83 -4.11 3.49
CA LEU A 131 -2.44 -4.20 3.97
C LEU A 131 -1.46 -3.65 2.92
N ILE A 132 -1.71 -3.96 1.64
CA ILE A 132 -0.93 -3.48 0.50
C ILE A 132 -1.24 -2.01 0.25
N GLU A 133 -2.51 -1.61 0.29
CA GLU A 133 -2.92 -0.22 0.08
C GLU A 133 -2.36 0.71 1.16
N LYS A 134 -2.23 0.24 2.40
CA LYS A 134 -1.55 0.98 3.46
C LYS A 134 -0.09 1.28 3.10
N ARG A 135 0.63 0.34 2.48
CA ARG A 135 2.02 0.55 2.04
C ARG A 135 2.10 1.55 0.89
N PHE A 136 1.16 1.48 -0.06
CA PHE A 136 1.04 2.49 -1.12
C PHE A 136 0.71 3.88 -0.58
N ALA A 137 -0.14 3.96 0.45
CA ALA A 137 -0.45 5.23 1.11
C ALA A 137 0.80 5.80 1.81
N GLN A 138 1.52 5.00 2.59
CA GLN A 138 2.78 5.42 3.24
C GLN A 138 3.82 5.92 2.24
N MET A 139 3.99 5.21 1.12
CA MET A 139 4.91 5.64 0.06
C MET A 139 4.54 7.02 -0.51
N LYS A 140 3.24 7.32 -0.61
CA LYS A 140 2.74 8.61 -1.12
C LYS A 140 2.80 9.72 -0.08
N THR A 141 2.41 9.46 1.18
CA THR A 141 2.31 10.49 2.22
C THR A 141 3.60 10.67 3.00
N ASP A 142 4.16 9.58 3.51
CA ASP A 142 5.26 9.64 4.48
C ASP A 142 6.59 9.81 3.75
N PHE A 143 6.72 9.16 2.59
CA PHE A 143 7.92 9.24 1.76
C PHE A 143 7.83 10.29 0.64
N GLN A 144 6.64 10.87 0.42
CA GLN A 144 6.40 11.90 -0.59
C GLN A 144 7.03 11.56 -1.96
N VAL A 145 6.96 10.29 -2.36
CA VAL A 145 7.52 9.85 -3.65
C VAL A 145 6.89 10.60 -4.83
N THR A 146 5.70 11.17 -4.61
CA THR A 146 5.03 12.08 -5.55
C THR A 146 4.95 13.49 -4.98
N PRO A 147 5.28 14.54 -5.76
CA PRO A 147 5.70 14.49 -7.16
C PRO A 147 7.15 13.98 -7.34
N VAL A 148 7.36 13.20 -8.41
CA VAL A 148 8.69 12.71 -8.80
C VAL A 148 9.39 13.79 -9.62
N TRP A 149 10.50 14.32 -9.13
CA TRP A 149 11.27 15.38 -9.81
C TRP A 149 12.44 14.85 -10.65
N LEU A 150 12.67 13.54 -10.62
CA LEU A 150 13.69 12.87 -11.42
C LEU A 150 13.21 12.72 -12.87
N LYS A 151 14.09 13.04 -13.82
CA LYS A 151 13.79 13.00 -15.27
C LYS A 151 14.26 11.72 -15.97
N ASP A 152 15.18 11.01 -15.35
CA ASP A 152 15.76 9.78 -15.89
C ASP A 152 15.04 8.55 -15.31
N VAL A 153 14.64 7.63 -16.19
CA VAL A 153 13.87 6.44 -15.81
C VAL A 153 14.65 5.55 -14.85
N GLY A 154 15.94 5.32 -15.11
CA GLY A 154 16.78 4.49 -14.24
C GLY A 154 16.94 5.08 -12.84
N ARG A 155 17.03 6.42 -12.72
CA ARG A 155 17.04 7.10 -11.41
C ARG A 155 15.69 6.98 -10.68
N ILE A 156 14.58 7.03 -11.41
CA ILE A 156 13.24 6.84 -10.83
C ILE A 156 13.11 5.42 -10.28
N GLU A 157 13.51 4.41 -11.06
CA GLU A 157 13.49 3.00 -10.66
C GLU A 157 14.39 2.75 -9.44
N ALA A 158 15.60 3.29 -9.43
CA ALA A 158 16.52 3.17 -8.30
C ALA A 158 15.94 3.81 -7.02
N LEU A 159 15.30 4.98 -7.14
CA LEU A 159 14.65 5.63 -6.02
C LEU A 159 13.46 4.80 -5.49
N LEU A 160 12.63 4.25 -6.39
CA LEU A 160 11.53 3.36 -6.01
C LEU A 160 12.04 2.08 -5.33
N ALA A 161 13.15 1.51 -5.79
CA ALA A 161 13.80 0.37 -5.14
C ALA A 161 14.29 0.73 -3.72
N ALA A 162 14.91 1.90 -3.53
CA ALA A 162 15.31 2.38 -2.21
C ALA A 162 14.09 2.52 -1.27
N TYR A 163 12.98 3.08 -1.76
CA TYR A 163 11.74 3.16 -0.99
C TYR A 163 11.14 1.78 -0.68
N PHE A 164 11.26 0.80 -1.58
CA PHE A 164 10.84 -0.57 -1.30
C PHE A 164 11.61 -1.15 -0.10
N PHE A 165 12.93 -0.98 -0.04
CA PHE A 165 13.73 -1.42 1.11
C PHE A 165 13.35 -0.65 2.39
N ALA A 166 13.10 0.66 2.30
CA ALA A 166 12.62 1.44 3.44
C ALA A 166 11.27 0.93 3.96
N LEU A 167 10.30 0.67 3.07
CA LEU A 167 9.00 0.08 3.44
C LEU A 167 9.16 -1.31 4.07
N LEU A 168 10.08 -2.13 3.57
CA LEU A 168 10.37 -3.44 4.12
C LEU A 168 10.94 -3.31 5.54
N ALA A 169 11.91 -2.42 5.75
CA ALA A 169 12.48 -2.14 7.06
C ALA A 169 11.41 -1.63 8.04
N GLU A 170 10.56 -0.69 7.63
CA GLU A 170 9.42 -0.23 8.45
C GLU A 170 8.43 -1.36 8.77
N ALA A 171 8.14 -2.23 7.81
CA ALA A 171 7.24 -3.36 8.01
C ALA A 171 7.80 -4.37 9.02
N LEU A 172 9.09 -4.66 8.93
CA LEU A 172 9.80 -5.51 9.89
C LEU A 172 9.83 -4.85 11.27
N LEU A 173 10.18 -3.57 11.36
CA LEU A 173 10.20 -2.84 12.63
C LEU A 173 8.83 -2.83 13.32
N GLU A 174 7.75 -2.62 12.56
CA GLU A 174 6.38 -2.74 13.08
C GLU A 174 6.05 -4.15 13.58
N ARG A 175 6.50 -5.18 12.86
CA ARG A 175 6.28 -6.58 13.23
C ARG A 175 7.03 -6.90 14.52
N GLU A 176 8.33 -6.62 14.57
CA GLU A 176 9.18 -6.89 15.73
C GLU A 176 8.66 -6.18 16.97
N LEU A 177 8.30 -4.89 16.89
CA LEU A 177 7.73 -4.16 18.02
C LEU A 177 6.44 -4.81 18.53
N ARG A 178 5.54 -5.20 17.64
CA ARG A 178 4.26 -5.82 18.02
C ARG A 178 4.46 -7.22 18.61
N GLN A 179 5.36 -8.01 18.04
CA GLN A 179 5.70 -9.33 18.55
C GLN A 179 6.37 -9.25 19.93
N ALA A 180 7.22 -8.26 20.16
CA ALA A 180 7.87 -8.06 21.46
C ALA A 180 6.92 -7.49 22.53
N MET A 181 5.87 -6.78 22.13
CA MET A 181 4.82 -6.32 23.06
C MET A 181 4.01 -7.46 23.68
N GLU A 182 3.78 -8.56 22.94
CA GLU A 182 2.99 -9.71 23.40
C GLU A 182 3.54 -10.40 24.66
N PRO A 183 4.80 -10.88 24.71
CA PRO A 183 5.35 -11.53 25.89
C PRO A 183 5.56 -10.58 27.08
N GLU A 184 5.72 -9.27 26.83
CA GLU A 184 5.79 -8.25 27.88
C GLU A 184 4.40 -7.81 28.41
N GLY A 185 3.31 -8.36 27.88
CA GLY A 185 1.94 -8.01 28.30
C GLY A 185 1.55 -6.56 27.99
N ILE A 186 2.15 -5.97 26.96
CA ILE A 186 1.92 -4.56 26.60
C ILE A 186 0.76 -4.46 25.62
N GLU A 187 -0.44 -4.12 26.12
CA GLU A 187 -1.60 -3.94 25.24
C GLU A 187 -1.53 -2.66 24.38
N ALA A 188 -0.90 -1.60 24.90
CA ALA A 188 -0.80 -0.32 24.22
C ALA A 188 0.40 0.52 24.68
N LEU A 189 0.89 1.37 23.78
CA LEU A 189 1.98 2.32 24.04
C LEU A 189 1.47 3.78 23.92
N PRO A 190 1.82 4.69 24.84
CA PRO A 190 1.45 6.09 24.79
C PRO A 190 2.35 6.85 23.80
N MET A 191 2.16 6.65 22.50
CA MET A 191 3.08 7.12 21.45
C MET A 191 2.79 8.53 20.92
N TYR A 192 1.77 9.21 21.44
CA TYR A 192 1.40 10.55 21.02
C TYR A 192 1.87 11.57 22.07
N PRO A 193 2.11 12.85 21.70
CA PRO A 193 2.48 13.89 22.65
C PRO A 193 1.51 14.01 23.84
N GLU A 194 0.21 13.81 23.60
CA GLU A 194 -0.84 13.80 24.62
C GLU A 194 -0.96 12.47 25.40
N GLY A 195 -0.07 11.50 25.17
CA GLY A 195 -0.05 10.22 25.87
C GLY A 195 -1.13 9.21 25.43
N ARG A 196 -1.85 9.48 24.33
CA ARG A 196 -2.92 8.60 23.84
C ARG A 196 -2.42 7.16 23.61
N PRO A 197 -3.10 6.13 24.16
CA PRO A 197 -2.67 4.75 24.00
C PRO A 197 -2.87 4.26 22.57
N ARG A 198 -1.89 3.51 22.07
CA ARG A 198 -1.91 2.90 20.74
C ARG A 198 -1.64 1.41 20.82
N ARG A 199 -2.62 0.61 20.39
CA ARG A 199 -2.56 -0.87 20.35
C ARG A 199 -1.74 -1.43 19.19
N ARG A 200 -1.68 -0.70 18.07
CA ARG A 200 -0.96 -1.10 16.85
C ARG A 200 0.06 -0.03 16.47
N PRO A 201 1.26 -0.01 17.10
CA PRO A 201 2.31 0.96 16.79
C PRO A 201 2.72 0.89 15.31
N THR A 202 3.19 2.02 14.76
CA THR A 202 3.63 2.16 13.37
C THR A 202 5.08 2.62 13.35
N ALA A 203 5.87 2.20 12.37
CA ALA A 203 7.29 2.57 12.27
C ALA A 203 7.49 4.08 12.28
N ARG A 204 6.70 4.83 11.48
CA ARG A 204 6.77 6.29 11.44
C ARG A 204 6.68 6.96 12.82
N ARG A 205 5.73 6.55 13.68
CA ARG A 205 5.62 7.13 15.02
C ARG A 205 6.69 6.65 15.99
N LEU A 206 7.17 5.43 15.82
CA LEU A 206 8.35 5.01 16.56
C LEU A 206 9.52 5.93 16.20
N ILE A 207 9.77 6.17 14.92
CA ILE A 207 10.83 7.06 14.44
C ILE A 207 10.63 8.49 14.95
N ASP A 208 9.42 9.06 14.84
CA ASP A 208 9.11 10.42 15.29
C ASP A 208 9.39 10.62 16.79
N LEU A 209 9.16 9.61 17.64
CA LEU A 209 9.48 9.71 19.07
C LEU A 209 10.98 9.92 19.30
N PHE A 210 11.82 9.28 18.49
CA PHE A 210 13.27 9.38 18.59
C PHE A 210 13.86 10.55 17.78
N GLU A 211 13.07 11.25 16.95
CA GLU A 211 13.52 12.37 16.12
C GLU A 211 14.17 13.50 16.93
N THR A 212 13.71 13.69 18.16
CA THR A 212 14.23 14.71 19.09
C THR A 212 15.55 14.33 19.77
N ILE A 213 16.02 13.08 19.61
CA ILE A 213 17.26 12.62 20.22
C ILE A 213 18.44 13.02 19.32
N GLN A 214 19.30 13.88 19.86
CA GLN A 214 20.45 14.43 19.15
C GLN A 214 21.76 14.01 19.81
N ARG A 215 22.82 13.91 19.00
CA ARG A 215 24.21 13.70 19.42
C ARG A 215 25.02 14.90 18.96
N HIS A 216 25.67 15.58 19.89
CA HIS A 216 26.55 16.71 19.62
C HIS A 216 27.98 16.33 19.98
N GLU A 217 28.94 16.68 19.14
CA GLU A 217 30.36 16.56 19.45
C GLU A 217 30.98 17.94 19.59
N LEU A 218 31.53 18.23 20.75
CA LEU A 218 32.27 19.45 21.05
C LEU A 218 33.76 19.18 20.86
N HIS A 219 34.37 19.87 19.89
CA HIS A 219 35.79 19.78 19.59
C HIS A 219 36.51 21.02 20.15
N GLN A 220 37.46 20.81 21.07
CA GLN A 220 38.29 21.88 21.63
C GLN A 220 39.77 21.64 21.30
N PRO A 221 40.54 22.68 20.94
CA PRO A 221 41.97 22.53 20.66
C PRO A 221 42.72 21.92 21.85
N GLY A 222 43.45 20.84 21.61
CA GLY A 222 44.25 20.15 22.64
C GLY A 222 43.46 19.25 23.59
N GLN A 223 42.15 19.05 23.37
CA GLN A 223 41.32 18.13 24.15
C GLN A 223 40.64 17.09 23.25
N PRO A 224 40.36 15.87 23.77
CA PRO A 224 39.55 14.90 23.05
C PRO A 224 38.11 15.43 22.85
N PRO A 225 37.43 15.05 21.74
CA PRO A 225 36.06 15.46 21.50
C PRO A 225 35.14 15.03 22.63
N THR A 226 34.30 15.94 23.12
CA THR A 226 33.27 15.63 24.12
C THR A 226 31.94 15.34 23.42
N THR A 227 31.37 14.17 23.65
CA THR A 227 30.06 13.80 23.09
C THR A 227 28.95 14.10 24.09
N LEU A 228 27.92 14.84 23.67
CA LEU A 228 26.71 15.13 24.41
C LEU A 228 25.52 14.49 23.69
N VAL A 229 24.64 13.80 24.41
CA VAL A 229 23.49 13.11 23.83
C VAL A 229 22.23 13.52 24.58
N THR A 230 21.13 13.75 23.89
CA THR A 230 19.82 14.02 24.51
C THR A 230 19.43 12.87 25.45
N GLU A 231 18.98 13.20 26.66
CA GLU A 231 18.56 12.18 27.62
C GLU A 231 17.31 11.42 27.14
N LEU A 232 17.35 10.10 27.26
CA LEU A 232 16.23 9.24 26.89
C LEU A 232 15.10 9.32 27.92
N SER A 233 13.89 9.60 27.46
CA SER A 233 12.67 9.53 28.28
C SER A 233 12.38 8.11 28.78
N PRO A 234 11.53 7.92 29.80
CA PRO A 234 11.08 6.59 30.22
C PRO A 234 10.44 5.80 29.07
N LEU A 235 9.72 6.47 28.17
CA LEU A 235 9.12 5.85 26.99
C LEU A 235 10.20 5.39 26.00
N HIS A 236 11.22 6.21 25.72
CA HIS A 236 12.33 5.82 24.84
C HIS A 236 13.05 4.58 25.38
N ARG A 237 13.37 4.58 26.68
CA ARG A 237 14.05 3.43 27.33
C ARG A 237 13.18 2.17 27.29
N ARG A 238 11.87 2.31 27.47
CA ARG A 238 10.92 1.18 27.35
C ARG A 238 10.89 0.64 25.93
N LEU A 239 10.79 1.50 24.92
CA LEU A 239 10.75 1.11 23.51
C LEU A 239 12.05 0.42 23.08
N LEU A 240 13.21 0.96 23.47
CA LEU A 240 14.50 0.34 23.18
C LEU A 240 14.61 -1.05 23.83
N ARG A 241 14.15 -1.20 25.08
CA ARG A 241 14.12 -2.49 25.77
C ARG A 241 13.26 -3.53 25.03
N VAL A 242 12.04 -3.14 24.67
CA VAL A 242 11.12 -4.01 23.91
C VAL A 242 11.74 -4.42 22.57
N LEU A 243 12.48 -3.52 21.93
CA LEU A 243 13.18 -3.79 20.67
C LEU A 243 14.53 -4.52 20.85
N GLY A 244 14.92 -4.87 22.07
CA GLY A 244 16.20 -5.52 22.35
C GLY A 244 17.43 -4.62 22.10
N VAL A 245 17.25 -3.30 22.02
CA VAL A 245 18.31 -2.33 21.79
C VAL A 245 18.81 -1.80 23.14
N PRO A 246 20.10 -1.97 23.49
CA PRO A 246 20.64 -1.42 24.72
C PRO A 246 20.57 0.12 24.71
N ALA A 247 19.92 0.70 25.72
CA ALA A 247 19.83 2.17 25.86
C ALA A 247 21.22 2.84 25.96
N THR A 248 22.22 2.11 26.46
CA THR A 248 23.61 2.57 26.52
C THR A 248 24.27 2.75 25.16
N ASN A 249 23.75 2.08 24.13
CA ASN A 249 24.31 2.13 22.78
C ASN A 249 23.61 3.17 21.91
N TYR A 250 22.45 3.69 22.36
CA TYR A 250 21.67 4.65 21.57
C TYR A 250 22.27 6.05 21.70
N GLY A 251 22.71 6.62 20.58
CA GLY A 251 23.37 7.93 20.53
C GLY A 251 24.87 7.93 20.88
N ARG A 252 25.51 6.75 20.96
CA ARG A 252 26.97 6.63 21.00
C ARG A 252 27.57 6.66 19.61
#